data_AF-A0A1B7T7F2-F1
#
_entry.id   AF-A0A1B7T7F2-F1
#
_cell.length_a   1.000
_cell.length_b   1.000
_cell.length_c   1.000
_cell.angle_alpha   90.00
_cell.angle_beta   90.00
_cell.angle_gamma   90.00
#
_symmetry.space_group_name_H-M   'P 1'
#
loop_
_entity.id
_entity.type
_entity.pdbx_description
1 polymer ?
#
loop_
_entity_poly.entity_id
_entity_poly.type
_entity_poly.pdbx_seq_one_letter_code
_entity_poly.pdbx_strand_id
1 'polypeptide(L)'
;MLRNSFNKNIFQLLTNRTFKTAAKIGPVSSPKKEVVIPKPSEEIPDVQAFLTKIGRNSAEFADSVYENKWENLFLFKLKELKNKNMPIDTRRYVMSQVEKYRLGEFELVKEVKNGVKKNGGERKANKMRLAKEKDLMKELDEWEEKEGLTDKFV
;
A
#
# COMPACT_ATOMS: atom_id res chain seq x y z
N MET A 1 -70.78 11.10 -37.67
CA MET A 1 -69.96 11.16 -38.89
C MET A 1 -68.84 12.18 -38.68
N LEU A 2 -67.63 11.78 -39.08
CA LEU A 2 -66.44 12.58 -39.41
C LEU A 2 -65.76 13.40 -38.29
N ARG A 3 -64.67 12.83 -37.73
CA ARG A 3 -63.57 13.60 -37.14
C ARG A 3 -62.54 13.87 -38.24
N ASN A 4 -62.37 15.13 -38.62
CA ASN A 4 -61.24 15.57 -39.45
C ASN A 4 -60.16 16.20 -38.57
N SER A 5 -59.00 15.55 -38.62
CA SER A 5 -57.69 16.01 -38.16
C SER A 5 -57.31 17.33 -38.82
N PHE A 6 -56.82 18.32 -38.05
CA PHE A 6 -55.86 19.32 -38.56
C PHE A 6 -55.00 19.91 -37.41
N ASN A 7 -53.71 19.56 -37.48
CA ASN A 7 -52.50 20.32 -37.16
C ASN A 7 -52.44 21.21 -35.91
N LYS A 8 -51.57 20.81 -34.97
CA LYS A 8 -50.85 21.73 -34.08
C LYS A 8 -49.36 21.39 -34.06
N ASN A 9 -48.63 21.92 -35.04
CA ASN A 9 -47.19 22.17 -34.91
C ASN A 9 -47.00 23.34 -33.94
N ILE A 10 -47.15 23.05 -32.65
CA ILE A 10 -46.72 23.89 -31.55
C ILE A 10 -45.40 23.29 -31.12
N PHE A 11 -44.28 23.80 -31.62
CA PHE A 11 -42.95 23.75 -30.99
C PHE A 11 -41.92 24.22 -32.02
N GLN A 12 -42.03 25.45 -32.50
CA GLN A 12 -40.86 26.17 -33.01
C GLN A 12 -41.05 27.66 -32.80
N LEU A 13 -40.77 28.14 -31.58
CA LEU A 13 -40.19 29.45 -31.33
C LEU A 13 -39.47 29.39 -29.98
N LEU A 14 -38.25 29.97 -29.93
CA LEU A 14 -37.45 30.32 -28.74
C LEU A 14 -36.40 29.29 -28.25
N THR A 15 -35.30 29.11 -28.97
CA THR A 15 -33.98 28.88 -28.32
C THR A 15 -32.82 29.45 -29.13
N ASN A 16 -32.77 30.77 -29.34
CA ASN A 16 -31.53 31.46 -29.70
C ASN A 16 -30.91 32.09 -28.45
N ARG A 17 -30.42 31.24 -27.54
CA ARG A 17 -29.44 31.65 -26.51
C ARG A 17 -28.14 30.93 -26.81
N THR A 18 -27.26 31.60 -27.55
CA THR A 18 -25.87 31.18 -27.69
C THR A 18 -25.17 31.37 -26.35
N PHE A 19 -25.04 30.29 -25.57
CA PHE A 19 -24.13 30.29 -24.43
C PHE A 19 -22.71 30.46 -24.99
N LYS A 20 -22.10 31.62 -24.78
CA LYS A 20 -20.66 31.82 -24.97
C LYS A 20 -19.95 30.80 -24.08
N THR A 21 -19.39 29.75 -24.65
CA THR A 21 -18.57 28.80 -23.92
C THR A 21 -17.32 29.53 -23.44
N ALA A 22 -17.29 29.88 -22.15
CA ALA A 22 -16.05 30.32 -21.53
C ALA A 22 -15.01 29.21 -21.77
N ALA A 23 -13.91 29.55 -22.45
CA ALA A 23 -12.76 28.66 -22.50
C ALA A 23 -12.38 28.38 -21.04
N LYS A 24 -12.57 27.14 -20.58
CA LYS A 24 -12.02 26.70 -19.31
C LYS A 24 -10.51 26.80 -19.46
N ILE A 25 -9.93 27.88 -18.96
CA ILE A 25 -8.51 27.92 -18.61
C ILE A 25 -8.37 26.80 -17.58
N GLY A 26 -7.90 25.64 -18.02
CA GLY A 26 -7.59 24.54 -17.11
C GLY A 26 -6.66 25.06 -16.02
N PRO A 27 -6.71 24.51 -14.79
CA PRO A 27 -5.84 24.97 -13.73
C PRO A 27 -4.40 25.01 -14.24
N VAL A 28 -3.78 26.18 -14.18
CA VAL A 28 -2.38 26.38 -14.52
C VAL A 28 -1.60 25.37 -13.70
N SER A 29 -0.83 24.48 -14.36
CA SER A 29 -0.10 23.42 -13.65
C SER A 29 0.73 24.08 -12.57
N SER A 30 0.53 23.71 -11.31
CA SER A 30 1.34 24.25 -10.21
C SER A 30 2.82 24.13 -10.54
N PRO A 31 3.64 25.14 -10.23
CA PRO A 31 5.06 25.09 -10.52
C PRO A 31 5.64 23.81 -9.95
N LYS A 32 6.46 23.13 -10.75
CA LYS A 32 7.11 21.87 -10.36
C LYS A 32 7.92 22.13 -9.09
N LYS A 33 7.47 21.63 -7.95
CA LYS A 33 8.20 21.71 -6.67
C LYS A 33 9.61 21.17 -6.90
N GLU A 34 10.62 22.01 -6.67
CA GLU A 34 12.01 21.60 -6.75
C GLU A 34 12.28 20.55 -5.66
N VAL A 35 13.06 19.54 -6.02
CA VAL A 35 13.34 18.43 -5.12
C VAL A 35 14.43 18.87 -4.16
N VAL A 36 14.04 19.26 -2.94
CA VAL A 36 14.98 19.55 -1.87
C VAL A 36 15.53 18.22 -1.33
N ILE A 37 16.85 18.07 -1.35
CA ILE A 37 17.55 16.92 -0.78
C ILE A 37 17.91 17.30 0.67
N PRO A 38 17.29 16.66 1.68
CA PRO A 38 17.60 16.93 3.07
C PRO A 38 18.97 16.36 3.44
N LYS A 39 19.63 16.98 4.42
CA LYS A 39 20.92 16.49 4.93
C LYS A 39 20.73 15.17 5.72
N PRO A 40 21.73 14.27 5.71
CA PRO A 40 21.74 13.11 6.59
C PRO A 40 21.67 13.54 8.07
N SER A 41 21.00 12.74 8.88
CA SER A 41 20.87 12.94 10.33
C SER A 41 21.86 12.03 11.06
N GLU A 42 22.23 12.37 12.30
CA GLU A 42 23.10 11.53 13.13
C GLU A 42 22.54 10.11 13.31
N GLU A 43 21.21 9.98 13.45
CA GLU A 43 20.54 8.68 13.54
C GLU A 43 20.49 7.92 12.22
N ILE A 44 20.52 8.64 11.09
CA ILE A 44 20.35 8.07 9.75
C ILE A 44 21.42 8.71 8.84
N PRO A 45 22.67 8.22 8.93
CA PRO A 45 23.77 8.79 8.18
C PRO A 45 23.79 8.36 6.71
N ASP A 46 23.21 7.19 6.39
CA ASP A 46 23.29 6.57 5.06
C ASP A 46 21.94 5.97 4.60
N VAL A 47 21.83 5.69 3.30
CA VAL A 47 20.69 5.04 2.65
C VAL A 47 20.43 3.66 3.25
N GLN A 48 21.48 2.87 3.49
CA GLN A 48 21.30 1.53 4.06
C GLN A 48 20.73 1.60 5.49
N ALA A 49 21.20 2.57 6.29
CA ALA A 49 20.66 2.85 7.62
C ALA A 49 19.18 3.27 7.55
N PHE A 50 18.82 4.14 6.60
CA PHE A 50 17.43 4.56 6.38
C PHE A 50 16.53 3.38 6.03
N LEU A 51 16.91 2.58 5.04
CA LEU A 51 16.12 1.45 4.55
C LEU A 51 15.99 0.34 5.60
N THR A 52 17.01 0.17 6.45
CA THR A 52 16.96 -0.75 7.59
C THR A 52 16.01 -0.23 8.67
N LYS A 53 16.05 1.06 9.01
CA LYS A 53 15.18 1.68 10.03
C LYS A 53 13.69 1.57 9.69
N ILE A 54 13.33 1.70 8.41
CA ILE A 54 11.93 1.59 7.97
C ILE A 54 11.45 0.13 7.84
N GLY A 55 12.34 -0.86 7.81
CA GLY A 55 12.00 -2.28 7.77
C GLY A 55 11.32 -2.76 6.48
N ARG A 56 10.40 -3.73 6.60
CA ARG A 56 9.67 -4.37 5.48
C ARG A 56 10.56 -4.94 4.36
N ASN A 57 11.72 -5.52 4.72
CA ASN A 57 12.72 -6.05 3.78
C ASN A 57 13.20 -5.01 2.74
N SER A 58 13.15 -3.71 3.07
CA SER A 58 13.56 -2.64 2.14
C SER A 58 15.09 -2.53 2.00
N ALA A 59 15.85 -3.09 2.94
CA ALA A 59 17.31 -3.02 2.97
C ALA A 59 17.98 -3.68 1.75
N GLU A 60 17.35 -4.70 1.15
CA GLU A 60 17.84 -5.41 -0.04
C GLU A 60 17.96 -4.50 -1.27
N PHE A 61 17.24 -3.38 -1.28
CA PHE A 61 17.22 -2.44 -2.40
C PHE A 61 18.27 -1.32 -2.28
N ALA A 62 19.03 -1.26 -1.18
CA ALA A 62 20.04 -0.22 -0.95
C ALA A 62 21.11 -0.22 -2.06
N ASP A 63 21.74 -1.38 -2.27
CA ASP A 63 22.78 -1.56 -3.29
C ASP A 63 22.17 -1.63 -4.70
N SER A 64 21.15 -2.47 -4.88
CA SER A 64 20.61 -2.81 -6.20
C SER A 64 19.86 -1.66 -6.88
N VAL A 65 19.13 -0.85 -6.11
CA VAL A 65 18.29 0.24 -6.65
C VAL A 65 18.94 1.59 -6.45
N TYR A 66 19.49 1.86 -5.26
CA TYR A 66 19.94 3.21 -4.90
C TYR A 66 21.46 3.40 -5.00
N GLU A 67 22.25 2.34 -5.21
CA GLU A 67 23.72 2.39 -5.28
C GLU A 67 24.34 2.99 -4.01
N ASN A 68 23.67 2.89 -2.85
CA ASN A 68 24.00 3.57 -1.59
C ASN A 68 24.30 5.08 -1.72
N LYS A 69 23.68 5.76 -2.70
CA LYS A 69 23.81 7.21 -2.85
C LYS A 69 22.64 7.91 -2.18
N TRP A 70 22.94 8.76 -1.20
CA TRP A 70 21.92 9.53 -0.47
C TRP A 70 21.02 10.34 -1.40
N GLU A 71 21.59 10.96 -2.43
CA GLU A 71 20.85 11.78 -3.39
C GLU A 71 19.79 10.96 -4.16
N ASN A 72 20.12 9.74 -4.56
CA ASN A 72 19.22 8.86 -5.31
C ASN A 72 17.95 8.52 -4.53
N LEU A 73 18.04 8.41 -3.21
CA LEU A 73 16.90 8.12 -2.34
C LEU A 73 15.80 9.19 -2.45
N PHE A 74 16.20 10.45 -2.58
CA PHE A 74 15.28 11.59 -2.67
C PHE A 74 14.94 11.94 -4.12
N LEU A 75 15.87 11.77 -5.06
CA LEU A 75 15.63 12.13 -6.45
C LEU A 75 14.67 11.16 -7.15
N PHE A 76 14.75 9.86 -6.83
CA PHE A 76 14.03 8.85 -7.59
C PHE A 76 12.50 8.94 -7.46
N LYS A 77 11.84 8.84 -8.61
CA LYS A 77 10.37 8.81 -8.71
C LYS A 77 9.83 7.40 -8.84
N LEU A 78 8.51 7.23 -8.65
CA LEU A 78 7.86 5.92 -8.82
C LEU A 78 8.15 5.26 -10.17
N LYS A 79 8.28 6.03 -11.25
CA LYS A 79 8.56 5.51 -12.60
C LYS A 79 9.98 4.94 -12.68
N GLU A 80 10.96 5.64 -12.13
CA GLU A 80 12.36 5.20 -12.12
C GLU A 80 12.53 3.95 -11.27
N LEU A 81 11.89 3.91 -10.09
CA LEU A 81 11.86 2.72 -9.23
C LEU A 81 11.12 1.54 -9.90
N LYS A 82 10.15 1.81 -10.80
CA LYS A 82 9.53 0.77 -11.64
C LYS A 82 10.56 0.13 -12.56
N ASN A 83 11.34 0.99 -13.22
CA ASN A 83 12.32 0.56 -14.22
C ASN A 83 13.47 -0.23 -13.57
N LYS A 84 13.79 0.07 -12.31
CA LYS A 84 14.74 -0.69 -11.47
C LYS A 84 14.11 -1.93 -10.79
N ASN A 85 12.95 -2.40 -11.24
CA ASN A 85 12.28 -3.63 -10.76
C ASN A 85 11.92 -3.66 -9.26
N MET A 86 11.73 -2.51 -8.61
CA MET A 86 11.25 -2.49 -7.23
C MET A 86 9.75 -2.84 -7.15
N PRO A 87 9.32 -3.73 -6.24
CA PRO A 87 7.90 -4.05 -5.99
C PRO A 87 7.05 -2.80 -5.71
N ILE A 88 5.76 -2.87 -6.08
CA ILE A 88 4.86 -1.70 -6.02
C ILE A 88 4.59 -1.27 -4.57
N ASP A 89 4.41 -2.22 -3.67
CA ASP A 89 4.20 -2.04 -2.24
C ASP A 89 5.43 -1.42 -1.56
N THR A 90 6.62 -1.99 -1.79
CA THR A 90 7.88 -1.47 -1.24
C THR A 90 8.14 -0.04 -1.72
N ARG A 91 7.93 0.23 -3.01
CA ARG A 91 8.13 1.56 -3.60
C ARG A 91 7.24 2.63 -2.98
N ARG A 92 5.94 2.34 -2.86
CA ARG A 92 4.98 3.27 -2.24
C ARG A 92 5.33 3.51 -0.78
N TYR A 93 5.74 2.45 -0.08
CA TYR A 93 6.14 2.51 1.31
C TYR A 93 7.40 3.39 1.49
N VAL A 94 8.48 3.10 0.78
CA VAL A 94 9.74 3.87 0.84
C VAL A 94 9.48 5.34 0.52
N MET A 95 8.74 5.64 -0.55
CA MET A 95 8.45 7.03 -0.91
C MET A 95 7.61 7.77 0.15
N SER A 96 6.69 7.09 0.82
CA SER A 96 5.96 7.68 1.94
C SER A 96 6.89 8.01 3.11
N GLN A 97 7.87 7.16 3.42
CA GLN A 97 8.85 7.40 4.48
C GLN A 97 9.83 8.51 4.11
N VAL A 98 10.25 8.58 2.85
CA VAL A 98 11.11 9.65 2.31
C VAL A 98 10.42 11.01 2.44
N GLU A 99 9.11 11.10 2.17
CA GLU A 99 8.39 12.36 2.34
C GLU A 99 8.28 12.79 3.80
N LYS A 100 8.04 11.85 4.74
CA LYS A 100 8.10 12.15 6.18
C LYS A 100 9.46 12.69 6.61
N TYR A 101 10.54 12.08 6.10
CA TYR A 101 11.90 12.55 6.36
C TYR A 101 12.12 13.97 5.82
N ARG A 102 11.59 14.29 4.63
CA ARG A 102 11.64 15.67 4.07
C ARG A 102 10.86 16.69 4.88
N LEU A 103 9.75 16.29 5.48
CA LEU A 103 8.94 17.15 6.34
C LEU A 103 9.59 17.36 7.72
N GLY A 104 10.70 16.69 8.03
CA GLY A 104 11.36 16.76 9.33
C GLY A 104 10.70 15.89 10.41
N GLU A 105 9.77 15.00 10.03
CA GLU A 105 9.06 14.11 10.94
C GLU A 105 9.90 12.85 11.26
N PHE A 106 11.11 13.04 11.76
CA PHE A 106 12.09 11.95 11.97
C PHE A 106 11.57 10.84 12.89
N GLU A 107 10.76 11.18 13.90
CA GLU A 107 10.13 10.23 14.83
C GLU A 107 9.13 9.26 14.15
N LEU A 108 8.56 9.68 13.02
CA LEU A 108 7.61 8.89 12.24
C LEU A 108 8.29 7.96 11.23
N VAL A 109 9.60 8.17 10.99
CA VAL A 109 10.44 7.32 10.15
C VAL A 109 10.84 6.08 10.95
N LYS A 110 9.94 5.11 10.97
CA LYS A 110 10.10 3.82 11.62
C LYS A 110 9.27 2.75 10.90
N GLU A 111 9.56 1.49 11.21
CA GLU A 111 8.81 0.38 10.64
C GLU A 111 7.32 0.40 11.05
N VAL A 112 6.45 0.51 10.05
CA VAL A 112 5.01 0.31 10.21
C VAL A 112 4.66 -1.12 9.77
N LYS A 113 4.45 -2.02 10.74
CA LYS A 113 4.17 -3.43 10.47
C LYS A 113 2.85 -3.63 9.72
N ASN A 114 2.79 -4.64 8.86
CA ASN A 114 1.55 -5.06 8.23
C ASN A 114 0.65 -5.75 9.25
N GLY A 115 -0.67 -5.54 9.13
CA GLY A 115 -1.64 -6.26 9.93
C GLY A 115 -1.64 -7.75 9.57
N VAL A 116 -1.36 -8.62 10.53
CA VAL A 116 -1.40 -10.07 10.38
C VAL A 116 -2.71 -10.60 10.95
N LYS A 117 -3.37 -11.50 10.23
CA LYS A 117 -4.62 -12.12 10.68
C LYS A 117 -4.35 -13.17 11.75
N LYS A 118 -5.04 -13.09 12.89
CA LYS A 118 -5.02 -14.14 13.92
C LYS A 118 -5.83 -15.35 13.45
N ASN A 119 -5.27 -16.57 13.54
CA ASN A 119 -5.95 -17.84 13.22
C ASN A 119 -6.71 -17.84 11.88
N GLY A 120 -6.13 -17.26 10.83
CA GLY A 120 -6.76 -17.20 9.50
C GLY A 120 -7.87 -16.16 9.34
N GLY A 121 -8.11 -15.33 10.36
CA GLY A 121 -9.17 -14.32 10.42
C GLY A 121 -10.47 -14.86 11.03
N GLU A 122 -11.40 -13.95 11.34
CA GLU A 122 -12.63 -14.23 12.07
C GLU A 122 -13.41 -15.44 11.52
N ARG A 123 -13.71 -15.42 10.21
CA ARG A 123 -14.51 -16.46 9.55
C ARG A 123 -13.87 -17.86 9.59
N LYS A 124 -12.54 -17.96 9.70
CA LYS A 124 -11.80 -19.23 9.70
C LYS A 124 -11.27 -19.62 11.08
N ALA A 125 -11.43 -18.75 12.08
CA ALA A 125 -10.82 -18.92 13.39
C ALA A 125 -11.24 -20.23 14.07
N ASN A 126 -12.53 -20.55 14.07
CA ASN A 126 -13.04 -21.79 14.69
C ASN A 126 -12.51 -23.05 14.01
N LYS A 127 -12.45 -23.05 12.67
CA LYS A 127 -11.89 -24.18 11.91
C LYS A 127 -10.41 -24.39 12.22
N MET A 128 -9.63 -23.32 12.27
CA MET A 128 -8.20 -23.39 12.58
C MET A 128 -7.94 -23.85 14.02
N ARG A 129 -8.80 -23.44 14.96
CA ARG A 129 -8.71 -23.89 16.36
C ARG A 129 -8.97 -25.39 16.47
N LEU A 130 -10.04 -25.86 15.85
CA LEU A 130 -10.39 -27.29 15.86
C LEU A 130 -9.33 -28.15 15.18
N ALA A 131 -8.73 -27.68 14.08
CA ALA A 131 -7.64 -28.41 13.42
C ALA A 131 -6.43 -28.55 14.35
N LYS A 132 -6.01 -27.46 14.99
CA LYS A 132 -4.91 -27.48 15.99
C LYS A 132 -5.19 -28.42 17.15
N GLU A 133 -6.43 -28.41 17.66
CA GLU A 133 -6.85 -29.28 18.76
C GLU A 133 -6.78 -30.76 18.35
N LYS A 134 -7.20 -31.10 17.12
CA LYS A 134 -7.10 -32.47 16.61
C LYS A 134 -5.64 -32.92 16.41
N ASP A 135 -4.79 -32.05 15.89
CA ASP A 135 -3.36 -32.35 15.70
C ASP A 135 -2.69 -32.60 17.06
N LEU A 136 -3.05 -31.80 18.07
CA LEU A 136 -2.56 -31.95 19.44
C LEU A 136 -3.03 -33.27 20.08
N MET A 137 -4.30 -33.65 19.89
CA MET A 137 -4.82 -34.93 20.40
C MET A 137 -4.05 -36.11 19.80
N LYS A 138 -3.78 -36.07 18.49
CA LYS A 138 -2.99 -37.11 17.83
C LYS A 138 -1.56 -37.18 18.38
N GLU A 139 -0.92 -36.04 18.62
CA GLU A 139 0.43 -36.00 19.19
C GLU A 139 0.47 -36.55 20.63
N LEU A 140 -0.59 -36.32 21.42
CA LEU A 140 -0.74 -36.91 22.76
C LEU A 140 -0.89 -38.43 22.70
N ASP A 141 -1.76 -38.93 21.82
CA ASP A 141 -1.94 -40.38 21.62
C ASP A 141 -0.58 -41.04 21.24
N GLU A 142 0.15 -40.44 20.29
CA GLU A 142 1.49 -40.90 19.88
C GLU A 142 2.54 -40.82 21.00
N TRP A 143 2.38 -39.91 21.98
CA TRP A 143 3.26 -39.79 23.13
C TRP A 143 2.93 -40.83 24.20
N GLU A 144 1.64 -41.07 24.48
CA GLU A 144 1.17 -42.10 25.42
C GLU A 144 1.58 -43.51 24.98
N GLU A 145 1.50 -43.78 23.67
CA GLU A 145 1.98 -45.04 23.09
C GLU A 145 3.50 -45.25 23.28
N LYS A 146 4.30 -44.17 23.21
CA LYS A 146 5.76 -44.22 23.38
C LYS A 146 6.19 -44.40 24.82
N GLU A 147 5.50 -43.74 25.75
CA GLU A 147 5.79 -43.83 27.20
C GLU A 147 5.23 -45.11 27.83
N GLY A 148 4.52 -45.95 27.06
CA GLY A 148 4.07 -47.27 27.50
C GLY A 148 3.21 -47.22 28.76
N LEU A 149 2.40 -46.16 28.92
CA LEU A 149 1.56 -45.97 30.10
C LEU A 149 0.28 -46.83 30.07
N THR A 150 0.02 -47.52 28.96
CA THR A 150 -1.19 -48.29 28.71
C THR A 150 -1.27 -49.64 29.44
N ASP A 151 -0.17 -50.12 30.04
CA ASP A 151 -0.10 -51.44 30.69
C ASP A 151 -0.05 -51.41 32.25
N LYS A 152 -0.39 -50.30 32.91
CA LYS A 152 -0.32 -50.19 34.39
C LYS A 152 -1.65 -50.12 35.15
N PHE A 153 -2.79 -50.29 34.49
CA PHE A 153 -4.10 -50.25 35.16
C PHE A 153 -5.06 -51.36 34.68
N VAL A 154 -4.58 -52.61 34.62
CA VAL A 154 -5.43 -53.81 34.62
C VAL A 154 -5.08 -54.66 35.84
#